data_AF-A0A7S1HP35-F1
#
_entry.id   AF-A0A7S1HP35-F1
#
_cell.length_a   1.000
_cell.length_b   1.000
_cell.length_c   1.000
_cell.angle_alpha   90.00
_cell.angle_beta   90.00
_cell.angle_gamma   90.00
#
_symmetry.space_group_name_H-M   'P 1'
#
loop_
_entity.id
_entity.type
_entity.pdbx_description
1 polymer ?
#
loop_
_entity_poly.entity_id
_entity_poly.type
_entity_poly.pdbx_seq_one_letter_code
_entity_poly.pdbx_strand_id
1 'polypeptide(L)'
;TLVRAGVPSAFRGRIWVALSRCGDVKAQYAPSYYRDVVHGDEFKQATKASSDIDKDLRRTFPGHRTFQTDEGIEALRRVLVAYSVHNPEVGYCQSLNYICAVLLLFVNEEESF
;
A
#
# COMPACT_ATOMS: atom_id res chain seq x y z
N THR A 1 1.67 -18.41 22.61
CA THR A 1 1.81 -18.40 21.13
C THR A 1 2.89 -17.42 20.73
N LEU A 2 3.80 -17.80 19.83
CA LEU A 2 5.01 -17.02 19.47
C LEU A 2 4.73 -15.58 19.01
N VAL A 3 3.61 -15.34 18.34
CA VAL A 3 3.19 -13.98 17.90
C VAL A 3 3.01 -13.02 19.08
N ARG A 4 2.52 -13.49 20.24
CA ARG A 4 2.31 -12.64 21.43
C ARG A 4 3.61 -12.17 22.07
N ALA A 5 4.72 -12.85 21.81
CA ALA A 5 6.06 -12.45 22.26
C ALA A 5 6.73 -11.46 21.29
N GLY A 6 6.08 -11.15 20.17
CA GLY A 6 6.61 -10.29 19.11
C GLY A 6 7.26 -11.09 17.99
N VAL A 7 6.98 -10.67 16.75
CA VAL A 7 7.62 -11.22 15.54
C VAL A 7 8.88 -10.40 15.23
N PRO A 8 10.06 -11.04 15.10
CA PRO A 8 11.27 -10.34 14.68
C PRO A 8 11.07 -9.64 13.34
N SER A 9 11.63 -8.44 13.18
CA SER A 9 11.39 -7.58 12.00
C SER A 9 11.63 -8.30 10.67
N ALA A 10 12.71 -9.06 10.56
CA ALA A 10 13.09 -9.81 9.36
C ALA A 10 12.03 -10.86 8.91
N PHE A 11 11.15 -11.29 9.80
CA PHE A 11 10.11 -12.27 9.48
C PHE A 11 8.71 -11.66 9.35
N ARG A 12 8.53 -10.37 9.68
CA ARG A 12 7.21 -9.72 9.71
C ARG A 12 6.53 -9.77 8.35
N GLY A 13 7.21 -9.36 7.28
CA GLY A 13 6.60 -9.35 5.93
C GLY A 13 6.05 -10.72 5.53
N ARG A 14 6.89 -11.76 5.62
CA ARG A 14 6.50 -13.15 5.31
C ARG A 14 5.36 -13.65 6.18
N ILE A 15 5.40 -13.38 7.49
CA ILE A 15 4.36 -13.83 8.42
C ILE A 15 3.05 -13.06 8.19
N TRP A 16 3.10 -11.76 7.94
CA TRP A 16 1.91 -10.95 7.69
C TRP A 16 1.21 -11.34 6.40
N VAL A 17 1.95 -11.55 5.31
CA VAL A 17 1.41 -12.07 4.03
C VAL A 17 0.77 -13.43 4.22
N ALA A 18 1.42 -14.34 4.95
CA ALA A 18 0.88 -15.67 5.21
C ALA A 18 -0.41 -15.63 6.07
N LEU A 19 -0.48 -14.74 7.07
CA LEU A 19 -1.63 -14.62 7.96
C LEU A 19 -2.80 -13.85 7.36
N SER A 20 -2.54 -12.87 6.48
CA SER A 20 -3.59 -12.07 5.83
C SER A 20 -4.35 -12.85 4.77
N ARG A 21 -3.77 -13.97 4.28
CA ARG A 21 -4.28 -14.73 3.13
C ARG A 21 -4.43 -13.87 1.87
N CYS A 22 -3.64 -12.80 1.72
CA CYS A 22 -3.71 -11.94 0.54
C CYS A 22 -3.43 -12.71 -0.77
N GLY A 23 -2.69 -13.82 -0.72
CA GLY A 23 -2.51 -14.72 -1.86
C GLY A 23 -3.83 -15.28 -2.42
N ASP A 24 -4.80 -15.58 -1.55
CA ASP A 24 -6.12 -16.09 -1.96
C ASP A 24 -6.97 -15.00 -2.64
N VAL A 25 -6.80 -13.74 -2.22
CA VAL A 25 -7.45 -12.59 -2.84
C VAL A 25 -6.80 -12.29 -4.18
N LYS A 26 -5.46 -12.23 -4.23
CA LYS A 26 -4.69 -12.00 -5.46
C LYS A 26 -5.01 -13.04 -6.54
N ALA A 27 -5.21 -14.30 -6.17
CA ALA A 27 -5.55 -15.37 -7.09
C ALA A 27 -6.93 -15.20 -7.78
N GLN A 28 -7.79 -14.31 -7.28
CA GLN A 28 -9.08 -13.99 -7.92
C GLN A 28 -8.92 -13.01 -9.09
N TYR A 29 -7.75 -12.38 -9.22
CA TYR A 29 -7.46 -11.40 -10.26
C TYR A 29 -6.38 -11.92 -11.21
N ALA A 30 -6.25 -11.26 -12.37
CA ALA A 30 -5.17 -11.56 -13.30
C ALA A 30 -3.80 -11.31 -12.63
N PRO A 31 -2.74 -12.09 -12.95
CA PRO A 31 -1.40 -11.84 -12.39
C PRO A 31 -0.84 -10.44 -12.66
N SER A 32 -1.38 -9.74 -13.65
CA SER A 32 -1.03 -8.36 -13.99
C SER A 32 -1.91 -7.30 -13.35
N TYR A 33 -2.88 -7.67 -12.51
CA TYR A 33 -3.95 -6.78 -12.08
C TYR A 33 -3.45 -5.48 -11.46
N TYR A 34 -2.53 -5.54 -10.50
CA TYR A 34 -1.96 -4.33 -9.88
C TYR A 34 -1.27 -3.42 -10.92
N ARG A 35 -0.45 -4.01 -11.78
CA ARG A 35 0.22 -3.29 -12.88
C ARG A 35 -0.79 -2.62 -13.80
N ASP A 36 -1.86 -3.33 -14.15
CA ASP A 36 -2.89 -2.83 -15.07
C ASP A 36 -3.71 -1.71 -14.40
N VAL A 37 -3.98 -1.79 -13.09
CA VAL A 37 -4.60 -0.70 -12.31
C VAL A 37 -3.71 0.55 -12.30
N VAL A 38 -2.42 0.42 -11.98
CA VAL A 38 -1.48 1.56 -11.89
C VAL A 38 -1.28 2.26 -13.23
N HIS A 39 -1.34 1.52 -14.35
CA HIS A 39 -1.22 2.11 -15.69
C HIS A 39 -2.55 2.49 -16.35
N GLY A 40 -3.66 2.11 -15.73
CA GLY A 40 -5.01 2.37 -16.20
C GLY A 40 -5.38 3.86 -16.17
N ASP A 41 -6.41 4.21 -16.94
CA ASP A 41 -6.83 5.60 -17.06
C ASP A 41 -7.47 6.14 -15.77
N GLU A 42 -8.16 5.28 -15.01
CA GLU A 42 -8.76 5.62 -13.72
C GLU A 42 -7.71 6.08 -12.69
N PHE A 43 -6.52 5.45 -12.69
CA PHE A 43 -5.41 5.85 -11.82
C PHE A 43 -4.89 7.26 -12.13
N LYS A 44 -4.95 7.68 -13.41
CA LYS A 44 -4.48 9.00 -13.87
C LYS A 44 -5.50 10.10 -13.63
N GLN A 45 -6.76 9.75 -13.39
CA GLN A 45 -7.81 10.74 -13.15
C GLN A 45 -7.57 11.43 -11.81
N ALA A 46 -7.67 12.76 -11.82
CA ALA A 46 -7.66 13.54 -10.60
C ALA A 46 -8.99 13.33 -9.88
N THR A 47 -8.94 12.68 -8.71
CA THR A 47 -10.10 12.43 -7.85
C THR A 47 -9.93 13.15 -6.52
N LYS A 48 -11.01 13.20 -5.72
CA LYS A 48 -10.90 13.66 -4.34
C LYS A 48 -9.90 12.80 -3.56
N ALA A 49 -9.92 11.48 -3.77
CA ALA A 49 -9.00 10.56 -3.12
C ALA A 49 -7.55 10.86 -3.49
N SER A 50 -7.21 11.02 -4.77
CA SER A 50 -5.84 11.31 -5.20
C SER A 50 -5.34 12.66 -4.63
N SER A 51 -6.21 13.68 -4.60
CA SER A 51 -5.86 14.98 -4.00
C SER A 51 -5.60 14.90 -2.49
N ASP A 52 -6.39 14.12 -1.76
CA ASP A 52 -6.21 13.94 -0.31
C ASP A 52 -4.99 13.06 0.00
N ILE A 53 -4.70 12.05 -0.84
CA ILE A 53 -3.46 11.27 -0.79
C ILE A 53 -2.24 12.18 -0.94
N ASP A 54 -2.21 13.03 -1.97
CA ASP A 54 -1.06 13.89 -2.27
C ASP A 54 -0.69 14.83 -1.10
N LYS A 55 -1.70 15.30 -0.34
CA LYS A 55 -1.49 16.09 0.89
C LYS A 55 -0.85 15.29 2.02
N ASP A 56 -1.03 13.97 2.03
CA ASP A 56 -0.66 13.08 3.12
C ASP A 56 0.72 12.44 2.92
N LEU A 57 1.18 12.31 1.68
CA LEU A 57 2.44 11.62 1.34
C LEU A 57 3.63 12.13 2.16
N ARG A 58 3.93 13.43 2.08
CA ARG A 58 5.13 14.01 2.70
C ARG A 58 5.05 14.16 4.22
N ARG A 59 3.84 14.05 4.80
CA ARG A 59 3.65 14.02 6.25
C ARG A 59 3.60 12.60 6.84
N THR A 60 3.63 11.57 5.98
CA THR A 60 3.64 10.16 6.41
C THR A 60 5.06 9.70 6.71
N PHE A 61 5.35 9.44 7.99
CA PHE A 61 6.68 9.03 8.48
C PHE A 61 7.85 9.88 7.93
N PRO A 62 7.83 11.22 8.09
CA PRO A 62 8.82 12.12 7.47
C PRO A 62 10.27 11.89 7.93
N GLY A 63 10.47 11.24 9.08
CA GLY A 63 11.79 10.88 9.60
C GLY A 63 12.31 9.50 9.14
N HIS A 64 11.50 8.71 8.43
CA HIS A 64 11.90 7.38 8.00
C HIS A 64 12.59 7.44 6.63
N ARG A 65 13.79 6.86 6.52
CA ARG A 65 14.66 6.94 5.33
C ARG A 65 13.94 6.57 4.03
N THR A 66 13.06 5.56 4.06
CA THR A 66 12.26 5.14 2.90
C THR A 66 11.39 6.25 2.34
N PHE A 67 10.76 7.06 3.19
CA PHE A 67 9.82 8.12 2.77
C PHE A 67 10.48 9.50 2.66
N GLN A 68 11.82 9.53 2.66
CA GLN A 68 12.61 10.71 2.35
C GLN A 68 13.11 10.72 0.90
N THR A 69 12.88 9.64 0.15
CA THR A 69 13.19 9.54 -1.28
C THR A 69 11.93 9.70 -2.11
N ASP A 70 12.06 10.25 -3.32
CA ASP A 70 10.92 10.35 -4.23
C ASP A 70 10.39 8.96 -4.61
N GLU A 71 11.26 7.96 -4.77
CA GLU A 71 10.84 6.58 -5.05
C GLU A 71 9.90 6.01 -3.97
N GLY A 72 10.23 6.19 -2.68
CA GLY A 72 9.39 5.68 -1.60
C GLY A 72 8.08 6.45 -1.45
N ILE A 73 8.09 7.75 -1.73
CA ILE A 73 6.88 8.58 -1.78
C ILE A 73 5.97 8.16 -2.95
N GLU A 74 6.54 7.93 -4.12
CA GLU A 74 5.79 7.48 -5.29
C GLU A 74 5.27 6.05 -5.14
N ALA A 75 6.01 5.15 -4.49
CA ALA A 75 5.52 3.82 -4.15
C ALA A 75 4.29 3.90 -3.22
N LEU A 76 4.34 4.75 -2.18
CA LEU A 76 3.19 4.98 -1.30
C LEU A 76 2.00 5.57 -2.06
N ARG A 77 2.26 6.51 -2.98
CA ARG A 77 1.22 7.09 -3.85
C ARG A 77 0.57 6.03 -4.73
N ARG A 78 1.36 5.18 -5.38
CA ARG A 78 0.86 4.10 -6.26
C ARG A 78 -0.05 3.15 -5.52
N VAL A 79 0.38 2.65 -4.35
CA VAL A 79 -0.44 1.73 -3.53
C VAL A 79 -1.76 2.38 -3.11
N LEU A 80 -1.73 3.62 -2.59
CA LEU A 80 -2.93 4.30 -2.09
C LEU A 80 -3.92 4.64 -3.21
N VAL A 81 -3.43 5.15 -4.34
CA VAL A 81 -4.29 5.50 -5.48
C VAL A 81 -4.85 4.21 -6.11
N ALA A 82 -4.02 3.19 -6.30
CA ALA A 82 -4.48 1.90 -6.80
C ALA A 82 -5.58 1.31 -5.91
N TYR A 83 -5.42 1.36 -4.58
CA TYR A 83 -6.45 0.91 -3.64
C TYR A 83 -7.76 1.69 -3.80
N SER A 84 -7.67 3.02 -3.97
CA SER A 84 -8.85 3.86 -4.17
C SER A 84 -9.59 3.57 -5.49
N VAL A 85 -8.87 3.12 -6.53
CA VAL A 85 -9.45 2.67 -7.80
C VAL A 85 -10.07 1.28 -7.65
N HIS A 86 -9.37 0.37 -6.97
CA HIS A 86 -9.83 -0.99 -6.72
C HIS A 86 -11.11 -1.04 -5.88
N ASN A 87 -11.20 -0.20 -4.84
CA ASN A 87 -12.34 -0.11 -3.94
C ASN A 87 -12.85 1.34 -3.87
N PRO A 88 -13.62 1.81 -4.86
CA PRO A 88 -14.10 3.19 -4.94
C PRO A 88 -15.14 3.54 -3.86
N GLU A 89 -15.82 2.54 -3.28
CA GLU A 89 -16.76 2.75 -2.17
C GLU A 89 -16.05 3.23 -0.90
N VAL A 90 -14.86 2.68 -0.63
CA VAL A 90 -13.98 3.15 0.45
C VAL A 90 -13.17 4.36 0.02
N GLY A 91 -12.63 4.32 -1.21
CA GLY A 91 -11.75 5.34 -1.76
C GLY A 91 -10.49 5.54 -0.91
N TYR A 92 -10.36 6.73 -0.32
CA TYR A 92 -9.27 7.06 0.59
C TYR A 92 -9.80 7.68 1.89
N CYS A 93 -9.35 7.14 3.03
CA CYS A 93 -9.56 7.70 4.34
C CYS A 93 -8.20 8.05 4.98
N GLN A 94 -8.15 9.22 5.65
CA GLN A 94 -6.98 9.69 6.39
C GLN A 94 -6.67 8.73 7.54
N SER A 95 -5.76 7.80 7.28
CA SER A 95 -5.15 6.78 8.15
C SER A 95 -4.56 5.66 7.29
N LEU A 96 -5.13 5.43 6.09
CA LEU A 96 -4.66 4.42 5.15
C LEU A 96 -3.21 4.68 4.74
N ASN A 97 -2.79 5.94 4.62
CA ASN A 97 -1.41 6.32 4.37
C ASN A 97 -0.42 5.70 5.35
N TYR A 98 -0.73 5.67 6.65
CA TYR A 98 0.15 5.06 7.65
C TYR A 98 0.15 3.53 7.56
N ILE A 99 -1.01 2.92 7.27
CA ILE A 99 -1.11 1.46 7.11
C ILE A 99 -0.28 1.02 5.91
N CYS A 100 -0.52 1.60 4.73
CA CYS A 100 0.22 1.29 3.51
C CYS A 100 1.71 1.60 3.66
N ALA A 101 2.07 2.72 4.30
CA ALA A 101 3.47 3.03 4.56
C ALA A 101 4.14 1.99 5.47
N VAL A 102 3.46 1.49 6.51
CA VAL A 102 3.99 0.39 7.33
C VAL A 102 4.18 -0.87 6.49
N LEU A 103 3.20 -1.26 5.67
CA LEU A 103 3.30 -2.44 4.81
C LEU A 103 4.53 -2.35 3.88
N LEU A 104 4.73 -1.20 3.23
CA LEU A 104 5.87 -0.94 2.34
C LEU A 104 7.24 -1.03 3.04
N LEU A 105 7.31 -1.00 4.38
CA LEU A 105 8.56 -1.24 5.10
C LEU A 105 8.92 -2.72 5.23
N PHE A 106 7.96 -3.63 5.03
CA PHE A 106 8.12 -5.06 5.32
C PHE A 106 7.82 -5.98 4.14
N VAL A 107 7.04 -5.52 3.15
CA VAL A 107 6.66 -6.30 1.96
C VAL A 107 6.86 -5.46 0.69
N ASN A 108 6.73 -6.09 -0.48
CA ASN A 108 6.87 -5.36 -1.74
C ASN A 108 5.62 -4.50 -2.05
N GLU A 109 5.70 -3.67 -3.09
CA GLU A 109 4.66 -2.72 -3.45
C GLU A 109 3.31 -3.40 -3.77
N GLU A 110 3.32 -4.46 -4.58
CA GLU A 110 2.11 -5.21 -4.93
C GLU A 110 1.55 -6.00 -3.75
N GLU A 111 2.40 -6.51 -2.85
CA GLU A 111 1.96 -7.14 -1.59
C GLU A 111 1.41 -6.13 -0.57
N SER A 112 1.75 -4.85 -0.72
CA SER A 112 1.21 -3.76 0.12
C SER A 112 -0.15 -3.26 -0.37
N PHE A 113 -0.49 -3.52 -1.63
CA PHE A 113 -1.77 -3.23 -2.27
C PHE A 113 -2.81 -4.31 -1.94
#